data_AF-A0A3B8RSJ5-F1
#
_entry.id   AF-A0A3B8RSJ5-F1
#
_cell.length_a   1.000
_cell.length_b   1.000
_cell.length_c   1.000
_cell.angle_alpha   90.00
_cell.angle_beta   90.00
_cell.angle_gamma   90.00
#
_symmetry.space_group_name_H-M   'P 1'
#
loop_
_entity.id
_entity.type
_entity.pdbx_description
1 polymer ?
#
loop_
_entity_poly.entity_id
_entity_poly.type
_entity_poly.pdbx_seq_one_letter_code
_entity_poly.pdbx_strand_id
1 'polypeptide(L)'
;MKTGGCVGGTTLTGLNFERKVDFQKLLECIPGYEIKKIPSKAGMGIYFENNMVARCFKKHEFYKYLDELNVNWKNILTRKLLPDDALLVIVRETLFIIEVKYQQGDGSVDEKLQTCDFKRKQYLKLVASLGIKVEYVYVLSEWFNKPKYKDVLDYINSVNCHYKFNELPLAWLGLPTKKS
;
A
#
# COMPACT_ATOMS: atom_id res chain seq x y z
N MET A 1 -13.24 -29.55 5.46
CA MET A 1 -13.68 -28.52 4.48
C MET A 1 -12.63 -27.42 4.45
N LYS A 2 -11.87 -27.28 3.35
CA LYS A 2 -10.97 -26.15 3.13
C LYS A 2 -11.76 -25.05 2.41
N THR A 3 -12.45 -24.20 3.15
CA THR A 3 -13.09 -23.00 2.61
C THR A 3 -12.11 -21.83 2.74
N GLY A 4 -11.26 -21.68 1.73
CA GLY A 4 -10.30 -20.57 1.62
C GLY A 4 -10.29 -20.04 0.20
N GLY A 5 -11.43 -19.53 -0.27
CA GLY A 5 -11.49 -18.80 -1.53
C GLY A 5 -10.84 -17.42 -1.37
N CYS A 6 -10.07 -16.97 -2.37
CA CYS A 6 -9.60 -15.59 -2.44
C CYS A 6 -10.82 -14.66 -2.49
N VAL A 7 -11.11 -13.98 -1.38
CA VAL A 7 -12.19 -12.98 -1.32
C VAL A 7 -11.63 -11.71 -1.96
N GLY A 8 -11.68 -11.65 -3.28
CA GLY A 8 -11.08 -10.61 -4.13
C GLY A 8 -10.35 -11.25 -5.32
N GLY A 9 -10.69 -10.83 -6.53
CA GLY A 9 -10.06 -11.35 -7.74
C GLY A 9 -8.61 -10.93 -7.86
N THR A 10 -7.78 -11.76 -8.49
CA THR A 10 -6.46 -11.34 -8.96
C THR A 10 -6.37 -11.62 -10.44
N THR A 11 -5.83 -10.67 -11.20
CA THR A 11 -5.43 -10.89 -12.58
C THR A 11 -3.92 -11.17 -12.58
N LEU A 12 -3.40 -11.77 -13.64
CA LEU A 12 -1.95 -11.99 -13.79
C LEU A 12 -1.15 -10.67 -13.70
N THR A 13 -1.81 -9.53 -13.90
CA THR A 13 -1.21 -8.19 -14.01
C THR A 13 -1.48 -7.28 -12.81
N GLY A 14 -2.43 -7.62 -11.92
CA GLY A 14 -2.87 -6.72 -10.84
C GLY A 14 -3.76 -7.35 -9.77
N LEU A 15 -3.93 -6.59 -8.69
CA LEU A 15 -4.70 -6.98 -7.51
C LEU A 15 -6.08 -6.30 -7.54
N ASN A 16 -7.21 -7.04 -7.54
CA ASN A 16 -8.56 -6.46 -7.50
C ASN A 16 -9.12 -6.40 -6.06
N PHE A 17 -9.61 -5.23 -5.68
CA PHE A 17 -10.16 -4.86 -4.39
C PHE A 17 -11.65 -4.56 -4.54
N GLU A 18 -12.49 -5.59 -4.45
CA GLU A 18 -13.95 -5.43 -4.48
C GLU A 18 -14.52 -4.94 -3.15
N ARG A 19 -13.77 -5.05 -2.05
CA ARG A 19 -14.09 -4.65 -0.67
C ARG A 19 -12.81 -4.23 0.05
N LYS A 20 -12.86 -3.98 1.37
CA LYS A 20 -11.65 -3.87 2.21
C LYS A 20 -10.96 -5.25 2.33
N VAL A 21 -10.37 -5.69 1.22
CA VAL A 21 -9.61 -6.94 1.10
C VAL A 21 -8.17 -6.67 1.54
N ASP A 22 -7.58 -7.67 2.17
CA ASP A 22 -6.20 -7.63 2.65
C ASP A 22 -5.21 -7.75 1.48
N PHE A 23 -4.36 -6.73 1.29
CA PHE A 23 -3.35 -6.69 0.22
C PHE A 23 -2.46 -7.94 0.19
N GLN A 24 -2.06 -8.46 1.36
CA GLN A 24 -1.20 -9.65 1.46
C GLN A 24 -1.93 -10.88 0.93
N LYS A 25 -3.22 -11.04 1.24
CA LYS A 25 -4.01 -12.17 0.74
C LYS A 25 -4.14 -12.15 -0.78
N LEU A 26 -4.30 -10.97 -1.38
CA LEU A 26 -4.37 -10.86 -2.84
C LEU A 26 -3.04 -11.26 -3.48
N LEU A 27 -1.90 -10.83 -2.92
CA LEU A 27 -0.59 -11.25 -3.43
C LEU A 27 -0.36 -12.76 -3.35
N GLU A 28 -0.78 -13.41 -2.27
CA GLU A 28 -0.67 -14.88 -2.12
C GLU A 28 -1.47 -15.66 -3.18
N CYS A 29 -2.49 -15.04 -3.80
CA CYS A 29 -3.27 -15.66 -4.86
C CYS A 29 -2.53 -15.66 -6.22
N ILE A 30 -1.46 -14.88 -6.38
CA ILE A 30 -0.73 -14.78 -7.65
C ILE A 30 0.36 -15.87 -7.72
N PRO A 31 0.37 -16.70 -8.78
CA PRO A 31 1.38 -17.76 -8.91
C PRO A 31 2.82 -17.24 -8.88
N GLY A 32 3.65 -17.86 -8.03
CA GLY A 32 5.05 -17.51 -7.84
C GLY A 32 5.31 -16.56 -6.67
N TYR A 33 4.27 -15.92 -6.13
CA TYR A 33 4.36 -15.14 -4.91
C TYR A 33 4.25 -16.01 -3.67
N GLU A 34 5.00 -15.62 -2.63
CA GLU A 34 4.92 -16.22 -1.32
C GLU A 34 5.14 -15.15 -0.24
N ILE A 35 4.35 -15.20 0.83
CA ILE A 35 4.47 -14.26 1.95
C ILE A 35 4.89 -15.03 3.20
N LYS A 36 6.00 -14.59 3.81
CA LYS A 36 6.61 -15.27 4.95
C LYS A 36 7.00 -14.28 6.03
N LYS A 37 6.92 -14.70 7.29
CA LYS A 37 7.55 -13.95 8.39
C LYS A 37 9.07 -13.98 8.21
N ILE A 38 9.71 -12.86 8.47
CA ILE A 38 11.17 -12.78 8.49
C ILE A 38 11.62 -12.91 9.96
N PRO A 39 12.39 -13.94 10.34
CA PRO A 39 12.83 -14.10 11.72
C PRO A 39 13.53 -12.85 12.26
N SER A 40 13.15 -12.42 13.46
CA SER A 40 13.72 -11.24 14.15
C SER A 40 13.62 -9.92 13.38
N LYS A 41 12.66 -9.83 12.44
CA LYS A 41 12.38 -8.63 11.64
C LYS A 41 10.86 -8.40 11.60
N ALA A 42 10.45 -7.14 11.59
CA ALA A 42 9.08 -6.63 11.56
C ALA A 42 8.40 -6.84 10.20
N GLY A 43 7.08 -6.96 10.20
CA GLY A 43 6.35 -7.16 8.96
C GLY A 43 6.66 -8.48 8.29
N MET A 44 6.20 -8.60 7.05
CA MET A 44 6.24 -9.82 6.27
C MET A 44 7.13 -9.63 5.04
N GLY A 45 7.97 -10.62 4.75
CA GLY A 45 8.71 -10.68 3.49
C GLY A 45 7.80 -11.18 2.38
N ILE A 46 7.85 -10.49 1.23
CA ILE A 46 7.18 -10.88 0.00
C ILE A 46 8.25 -11.40 -0.94
N TYR A 47 8.08 -12.64 -1.36
CA TYR A 47 8.99 -13.35 -2.22
C TYR A 47 8.31 -13.61 -3.56
N PHE A 48 9.06 -13.47 -4.65
CA PHE A 48 8.66 -13.93 -5.97
C PHE A 48 9.72 -14.92 -6.46
N GLU A 49 9.32 -16.16 -6.74
CA GLU A 49 10.23 -17.23 -7.17
C GLU A 49 11.47 -17.36 -6.25
N ASN A 50 11.22 -17.40 -4.94
CA ASN A 50 12.22 -17.47 -3.84
C ASN A 50 13.09 -16.22 -3.64
N ASN A 51 12.95 -15.17 -4.46
CA ASN A 51 13.67 -13.91 -4.27
C ASN A 51 12.81 -12.92 -3.49
N MET A 52 13.36 -12.31 -2.43
CA MET A 52 12.64 -11.27 -1.69
C MET A 52 12.53 -10.01 -2.55
N VAL A 53 11.31 -9.62 -2.89
CA VAL A 53 11.03 -8.46 -3.77
C VAL A 53 10.51 -7.25 -3.01
N ALA A 54 9.84 -7.50 -1.87
CA ALA A 54 9.31 -6.44 -1.04
C ALA A 54 9.17 -6.88 0.42
N ARG A 55 8.92 -5.91 1.30
CA ARG A 55 8.53 -6.13 2.68
C ARG A 55 7.25 -5.36 2.96
N CYS A 56 6.25 -6.02 3.53
CA CYS A 56 4.96 -5.42 3.84
C CYS A 56 4.81 -5.21 5.34
N PHE A 57 4.21 -4.09 5.73
CA PHE A 57 3.99 -3.69 7.11
C PHE A 57 2.54 -3.26 7.31
N LYS A 58 1.89 -3.83 8.32
CA LYS A 58 0.55 -3.41 8.75
C LYS A 58 0.62 -2.62 10.05
N LYS A 59 -0.08 -1.49 10.08
CA LYS A 59 -0.26 -0.68 11.30
C LYS A 59 1.07 -0.39 12.02
N HIS A 60 1.30 -1.05 13.16
CA HIS A 60 2.45 -0.81 14.04
C HIS A 60 3.75 -1.44 13.53
N GLU A 61 3.70 -2.38 12.59
CA GLU A 61 4.89 -3.07 12.06
C GLU A 61 5.85 -2.12 11.37
N PHE A 62 5.34 -1.08 10.72
CA PHE A 62 6.18 -0.07 10.08
C PHE A 62 7.06 0.66 11.10
N TYR A 63 6.53 0.93 12.29
CA TYR A 63 7.31 1.58 13.35
C TYR A 63 8.35 0.64 13.97
N LYS A 64 8.04 -0.65 14.08
CA LYS A 64 9.05 -1.65 14.48
C LYS A 64 10.19 -1.72 13.46
N TYR A 65 9.88 -1.57 12.17
CA TYR A 65 10.89 -1.46 11.13
C TYR A 65 11.74 -0.19 11.24
N LEU A 66 11.14 0.96 11.59
CA LEU A 66 11.92 2.17 11.89
C LEU A 66 12.84 1.94 13.10
N ASP A 67 12.33 1.32 14.16
CA ASP A 67 13.12 0.99 15.36
C ASP A 67 14.29 0.04 15.02
N GLU A 68 14.09 -0.95 14.15
CA GLU A 68 15.16 -1.84 13.63
C GLU A 68 16.29 -1.09 12.92
N LEU A 69 15.97 0.06 12.32
CA LEU A 69 16.93 0.91 11.61
C LEU A 69 17.44 2.06 12.49
N ASN A 70 17.18 2.00 13.79
CA ASN A 70 17.53 3.05 14.76
C ASN A 70 16.91 4.42 14.45
N VAL A 71 15.76 4.45 13.78
CA VAL A 71 15.00 5.67 13.51
C VAL A 71 14.00 5.91 14.63
N ASN A 72 14.33 6.85 15.53
CA ASN A 72 13.41 7.26 16.59
C ASN A 72 12.32 8.20 16.05
N TRP A 73 11.20 7.61 15.63
CA TRP A 73 10.07 8.35 15.05
C TRP A 73 9.49 9.44 15.96
N LYS A 74 9.62 9.32 17.30
CA LYS A 74 9.09 10.31 18.26
C LYS A 74 9.81 11.66 18.18
N ASN A 75 11.04 11.67 17.67
CA ASN A 75 11.80 12.89 17.43
C ASN A 75 11.43 13.55 16.09
N ILE A 76 10.69 12.85 15.23
CA ILE A 76 10.35 13.29 13.87
C ILE A 76 8.89 13.75 13.80
N LEU A 77 7.97 12.98 14.40
CA LEU A 77 6.54 13.24 14.39
C LEU A 77 5.96 13.31 15.79
N THR A 78 4.99 14.22 15.98
CA THR A 78 4.24 14.37 17.23
C THR A 78 3.07 13.38 17.34
N ARG A 79 2.55 12.89 16.21
CA ARG A 79 1.44 11.93 16.16
C ARG A 79 1.74 10.78 15.20
N LYS A 80 1.52 9.55 15.68
CA LYS A 80 1.67 8.33 14.90
C LYS A 80 0.60 8.24 13.79
N LEU A 81 1.04 7.93 12.57
CA LEU A 81 0.19 7.61 11.42
C LEU A 81 0.24 6.11 11.16
N LEU A 82 -0.91 5.45 11.14
CA LEU A 82 -0.98 4.01 10.86
C LEU A 82 -1.50 3.82 9.43
N PRO A 83 -0.68 3.28 8.50
CA PRO A 83 -1.17 2.93 7.19
C PRO A 83 -2.07 1.69 7.29
N ASP A 84 -3.02 1.54 6.36
CA ASP A 84 -3.73 0.27 6.17
C ASP A 84 -2.69 -0.80 5.75
N ASP A 85 -1.96 -0.53 4.67
CA ASP A 85 -0.81 -1.31 4.23
C ASP A 85 0.35 -0.39 3.80
N ALA A 86 1.57 -0.77 4.19
CA ALA A 86 2.80 -0.15 3.69
C ALA A 86 3.68 -1.23 3.04
N LEU A 87 4.20 -0.95 1.85
CA LEU A 87 4.97 -1.89 1.05
C LEU A 87 6.30 -1.26 0.66
N LEU A 88 7.39 -1.76 1.21
CA LEU A 88 8.74 -1.37 0.79
C LEU A 88 9.19 -2.27 -0.35
N VAL A 89 9.24 -1.74 -1.56
CA VAL A 89 9.71 -2.46 -2.76
C VAL A 89 11.20 -2.25 -2.90
N ILE A 90 11.96 -3.35 -2.80
CA ILE A 90 13.41 -3.33 -2.61
C ILE A 90 14.11 -2.76 -3.84
N VAL A 91 13.76 -3.27 -5.04
CA VAL A 91 14.37 -2.86 -6.32
C VAL A 91 14.15 -1.38 -6.67
N ARG A 92 13.18 -0.72 -6.03
CA ARG A 92 12.87 0.70 -6.25
C ARG A 92 13.31 1.61 -5.11
N GLU A 93 13.76 1.04 -3.99
CA GLU A 93 14.03 1.78 -2.74
C GLU A 93 12.84 2.70 -2.37
N THR A 94 11.62 2.19 -2.59
CA THR A 94 10.39 2.99 -2.50
C THR A 94 9.40 2.34 -1.53
N LEU A 95 8.95 3.13 -0.57
CA LEU A 95 7.86 2.80 0.34
C LEU A 95 6.53 3.28 -0.25
N PHE A 96 5.69 2.33 -0.65
CA PHE A 96 4.32 2.59 -1.06
C PHE A 96 3.40 2.54 0.16
N ILE A 97 2.69 3.63 0.41
CA ILE A 97 1.58 3.68 1.36
C ILE A 97 0.30 3.44 0.59
N ILE A 98 -0.36 2.32 0.87
CA ILE A 98 -1.54 1.86 0.14
C ILE A 98 -2.74 2.03 1.07
N GLU A 99 -3.73 2.83 0.65
CA GLU A 99 -4.97 2.99 1.39
C GLU A 99 -6.18 2.68 0.54
N VAL A 100 -6.95 1.69 0.98
CA VAL A 100 -8.18 1.27 0.30
C VAL A 100 -9.34 2.13 0.80
N LYS A 101 -10.05 2.80 -0.10
CA LYS A 101 -11.29 3.54 0.18
C LYS A 101 -12.44 2.89 -0.56
N TYR A 102 -13.36 2.33 0.21
CA TYR A 102 -14.55 1.68 -0.29
C TYR A 102 -15.79 2.44 0.17
N GLN A 103 -16.67 2.76 -0.76
CA GLN A 103 -17.93 3.46 -0.50
C GLN A 103 -19.03 2.96 -1.45
N GLN A 104 -20.27 2.93 -0.95
CA GLN A 104 -21.47 2.50 -1.69
C GLN A 104 -22.64 3.50 -1.58
N GLY A 105 -22.48 4.58 -0.81
CA GLY A 105 -23.49 5.61 -0.54
C GLY A 105 -22.82 6.92 -0.12
N ASP A 106 -23.53 8.04 -0.08
CA ASP A 106 -22.95 9.31 0.40
C ASP A 106 -22.53 9.18 1.88
N GLY A 107 -21.35 9.70 2.24
CA GLY A 107 -20.80 9.52 3.58
C GLY A 107 -19.48 10.24 3.85
N SER A 108 -18.99 10.18 5.09
CA SER A 108 -17.85 10.96 5.61
C SER A 108 -16.45 10.61 5.06
N VAL A 109 -16.38 9.72 4.07
CA VAL A 109 -15.11 9.35 3.43
C VAL A 109 -14.73 10.38 2.35
N ASP A 110 -15.72 11.07 1.78
CA ASP A 110 -15.56 12.11 0.75
C ASP A 110 -14.56 13.21 1.18
N GLU A 111 -14.60 13.64 2.44
CA GLU A 111 -13.73 14.72 2.97
C GLU A 111 -12.26 14.30 3.11
N LYS A 112 -11.96 13.00 3.17
CA LYS A 112 -10.64 12.51 3.61
C LYS A 112 -9.65 12.31 2.46
N LEU A 113 -10.10 12.32 1.21
CA LEU A 113 -9.25 12.10 0.04
C LEU A 113 -8.16 13.17 -0.12
N GLN A 114 -8.42 14.40 0.33
CA GLN A 114 -7.45 15.51 0.27
C GLN A 114 -6.27 15.35 1.25
N THR A 115 -6.37 14.45 2.24
CA THR A 115 -5.36 14.32 3.30
C THR A 115 -4.09 13.55 2.86
N CYS A 116 -4.09 12.98 1.66
CA CYS A 116 -2.99 12.17 1.14
C CYS A 116 -1.66 12.92 1.13
N ASP A 117 -1.63 14.19 0.71
CA ASP A 117 -0.40 14.99 0.65
C ASP A 117 0.25 15.14 2.03
N PHE A 118 -0.56 15.52 3.04
CA PHE A 118 -0.08 15.65 4.41
C PHE A 118 0.49 14.32 4.93
N LYS A 119 -0.23 13.21 4.71
CA LYS A 119 0.20 11.87 5.13
C LYS A 119 1.49 11.46 4.43
N ARG A 120 1.58 11.59 3.10
CA ARG A 120 2.78 11.28 2.32
C ARG A 120 3.99 12.05 2.83
N LYS A 121 3.84 13.36 3.06
CA LYS A 121 4.90 14.21 3.62
C LYS A 121 5.36 13.75 5.00
N GLN A 122 4.46 13.24 5.85
CA GLN A 122 4.87 12.71 7.15
C GLN A 122 5.63 11.37 7.02
N TYR A 123 5.19 10.46 6.15
CA TYR A 123 5.94 9.24 5.87
C TYR A 123 7.31 9.54 5.28
N LEU A 124 7.41 10.53 4.39
CA LEU A 124 8.68 10.99 3.82
C LEU A 124 9.65 11.46 4.90
N LYS A 125 9.18 12.25 5.88
CA LYS A 125 10.01 12.64 7.05
C LYS A 125 10.52 11.44 7.84
N LEU A 126 9.67 10.42 8.04
CA LEU A 126 10.03 9.22 8.81
C LEU A 126 11.15 8.40 8.15
N VAL A 127 11.26 8.44 6.82
CA VAL A 127 12.26 7.65 6.08
C VAL A 127 13.35 8.49 5.44
N ALA A 128 13.37 9.81 5.68
CA ALA A 128 14.29 10.73 5.04
C ALA A 128 15.77 10.36 5.27
N SER A 129 16.13 9.93 6.49
CA SER A 129 17.50 9.51 6.82
C SER A 129 17.91 8.18 6.20
N LEU A 130 16.95 7.44 5.64
CA LEU A 130 17.17 6.12 5.02
C LEU A 130 17.36 6.21 3.51
N GLY A 131 17.19 7.40 2.91
CA GLY A 131 17.23 7.57 1.45
C GLY A 131 16.05 6.94 0.69
N ILE A 132 15.03 6.46 1.41
CA ILE A 132 13.87 5.76 0.83
C ILE A 132 12.88 6.78 0.24
N LYS A 133 12.41 6.52 -0.98
CA LYS A 133 11.33 7.30 -1.61
C LYS A 133 9.98 6.91 -1.04
N VAL A 134 9.00 7.81 -1.09
CA VAL A 134 7.63 7.54 -0.61
C VAL A 134 6.63 7.85 -1.70
N GLU A 135 5.83 6.84 -2.05
CA GLU A 135 4.66 6.97 -2.91
C GLU A 135 3.40 6.70 -2.09
N TYR A 136 2.35 7.48 -2.30
CA TYR A 136 1.08 7.30 -1.61
C TYR A 136 -0.01 7.03 -2.64
N VAL A 137 -0.71 5.90 -2.51
CA VAL A 137 -1.73 5.49 -3.46
C VAL A 137 -3.03 5.14 -2.77
N TYR A 138 -4.13 5.67 -3.30
CA TYR A 138 -5.46 5.20 -2.99
C TYR A 138 -5.88 4.08 -3.94
N VAL A 139 -6.47 3.04 -3.38
CA VAL A 139 -7.31 2.11 -4.16
C VAL A 139 -8.76 2.48 -3.88
N LEU A 140 -9.42 3.07 -4.87
CA LEU A 140 -10.77 3.62 -4.77
C LEU A 140 -11.78 2.65 -5.37
N SER A 141 -12.96 2.50 -4.75
CA SER A 141 -14.09 1.84 -5.43
C SER A 141 -14.65 2.69 -6.56
N GLU A 142 -15.39 2.07 -7.50
CA GLU A 142 -16.11 2.76 -8.59
C GLU A 142 -16.99 3.93 -8.14
N TRP A 143 -17.43 3.94 -6.88
CA TRP A 143 -18.21 5.05 -6.32
C TRP A 143 -17.51 6.41 -6.49
N PHE A 144 -16.18 6.45 -6.38
CA PHE A 144 -15.39 7.67 -6.50
C PHE A 144 -15.16 8.09 -7.96
N ASN A 145 -15.61 7.31 -8.94
CA ASN A 145 -15.52 7.63 -10.36
C ASN A 145 -16.64 8.59 -10.83
N LYS A 146 -17.51 9.04 -9.92
CA LYS A 146 -18.55 10.02 -10.24
C LYS A 146 -17.95 11.40 -10.56
N PRO A 147 -18.54 12.17 -11.49
CA PRO A 147 -18.02 13.48 -11.89
C PRO A 147 -17.74 14.46 -10.73
N LYS A 148 -18.53 14.38 -9.64
CA LYS A 148 -18.37 15.22 -8.45
C LYS A 148 -17.01 15.09 -7.75
N TYR A 149 -16.26 14.01 -8.00
CA TYR A 149 -14.94 13.79 -7.40
C TYR A 149 -13.79 14.30 -8.28
N LYS A 150 -14.07 14.85 -9.47
CA LYS A 150 -13.02 15.26 -10.42
C LYS A 150 -11.96 16.16 -9.78
N ASP A 151 -12.37 17.20 -9.06
CA ASP A 151 -11.43 18.17 -8.49
C ASP A 151 -10.51 17.55 -7.44
N VAL A 152 -11.03 16.63 -6.61
CA VAL A 152 -10.21 15.95 -5.60
C VAL A 152 -9.30 14.89 -6.22
N LEU A 153 -9.73 14.21 -7.29
CA LEU A 153 -8.90 13.27 -8.04
C LEU A 153 -7.75 14.00 -8.77
N ASP A 154 -8.05 15.14 -9.40
CA ASP A 154 -7.03 15.99 -10.03
C ASP A 154 -6.04 16.52 -8.97
N TYR A 155 -6.54 16.92 -7.80
CA TYR A 155 -5.70 17.33 -6.68
C TYR A 155 -4.78 16.21 -6.18
N ILE A 156 -5.27 14.97 -6.03
CA ILE A 156 -4.44 13.81 -5.62
C ILE A 156 -3.22 13.68 -6.54
N ASN A 157 -3.42 13.76 -7.86
CA ASN A 157 -2.33 13.66 -8.83
C ASN A 157 -1.40 14.87 -8.78
N SER A 158 -1.95 16.09 -8.63
CA SER A 158 -1.15 17.32 -8.63
C SER A 158 -0.19 17.42 -7.44
N VAL A 159 -0.50 16.73 -6.34
CA VAL A 159 0.34 16.70 -5.14
C VAL A 159 1.27 15.51 -5.07
N ASN A 160 1.52 14.75 -6.15
CA ASN A 160 2.34 13.51 -6.11
C ASN A 160 1.78 12.43 -5.18
N CYS A 161 0.45 12.32 -5.12
CA CYS A 161 -0.23 11.10 -4.70
C CYS A 161 -0.86 10.44 -5.92
N HIS A 162 -1.30 9.20 -5.77
CA HIS A 162 -1.88 8.44 -6.86
C HIS A 162 -3.21 7.85 -6.43
N TYR A 163 -4.03 7.51 -7.41
CA TYR A 163 -5.18 6.65 -7.19
C TYR A 163 -5.33 5.64 -8.33
N LYS A 164 -5.97 4.52 -8.01
CA LYS A 164 -6.42 3.51 -8.97
C LYS A 164 -7.82 3.04 -8.58
N PHE A 165 -8.64 2.75 -9.58
CA PHE A 165 -9.99 2.25 -9.35
C PHE A 165 -10.00 0.73 -9.33
N ASN A 166 -10.49 0.18 -8.21
CA ASN A 166 -10.63 -1.24 -7.87
C ASN A 166 -9.37 -2.09 -7.98
N GLU A 167 -8.33 -1.70 -8.71
CA GLU A 167 -7.15 -2.52 -8.93
C GLU A 167 -5.86 -1.79 -8.58
N LEU A 168 -4.82 -2.55 -8.27
CA LEU A 168 -3.45 -2.04 -8.15
C LEU A 168 -2.51 -2.89 -9.02
N PRO A 169 -2.03 -2.36 -10.16
CA PRO A 169 -1.15 -3.12 -11.05
C PRO A 169 0.20 -3.43 -10.40
N LEU A 170 0.67 -4.68 -10.53
CA LEU A 170 1.96 -5.10 -9.94
C LEU A 170 3.13 -4.34 -10.56
N ALA A 171 3.10 -4.12 -11.87
CA ALA A 171 4.11 -3.36 -12.60
C ALA A 171 4.22 -1.90 -12.11
N TRP A 172 3.10 -1.30 -11.68
CA TRP A 172 3.09 0.05 -11.13
C TRP A 172 3.84 0.10 -9.78
N LEU A 173 3.64 -0.92 -8.93
CA LEU A 173 4.41 -1.10 -7.70
C LEU A 173 5.88 -1.48 -7.95
N GLY A 174 6.24 -1.94 -9.14
CA GLY A 174 7.56 -2.50 -9.43
C GLY A 174 7.74 -3.93 -8.95
N LEU A 175 6.63 -4.64 -8.76
CA LEU A 175 6.61 -6.05 -8.42
C LEU A 175 6.65 -6.91 -9.70
N PRO A 176 7.44 -8.00 -9.73
CA PRO A 176 7.57 -8.84 -10.92
C PRO A 176 6.30 -9.64 -11.24
N THR A 177 6.14 -10.01 -12.50
CA THR A 177 5.13 -10.97 -12.96
C THR A 177 5.84 -12.09 -13.71
N LYS A 178 5.22 -13.28 -13.75
CA LYS A 178 5.69 -14.31 -14.68
C LYS A 178 5.57 -13.76 -16.11
N LYS A 179 6.65 -13.82 -16.87
CA LYS A 179 6.58 -13.58 -18.31
C LYS A 179 5.82 -14.77 -18.91
N SER A 180 4.69 -14.46 -19.55
CA SER A 180 3.96 -15.38 -20.43
C SER A 180 4.80 -15.74 -21.65
#